data_AF-A0A150IN28-F1
#
_entry.id   AF-A0A150IN28-F1
#
_cell.length_a   1.000
_cell.length_b   1.000
_cell.length_c   1.000
_cell.angle_alpha   90.00
_cell.angle_beta   90.00
_cell.angle_gamma   90.00
#
_symmetry.space_group_name_H-M   'P 1'
#
loop_
_entity.id
_entity.type
_entity.pdbx_description
1 polymer ?
#
loop_
_entity_poly.entity_id
_entity_poly.type
_entity_poly.pdbx_seq_one_letter_code
_entity_poly.pdbx_strand_id
1 'polypeptide(L)'
;MHKCVIEEFLEEIKVDLIADGTRRDDRSPRLELSDMRRIEDKYSVSYLAPLMGISYRIIKPLCHSLFVIEEGPTDSIKKSDYESEIKDLMRQRGMYPYDFFPKHAQSRVLRYKDRNAF
;
A
#
# COMPACT_ATOMS: atom_id res chain seq x y z
N MET A 1 3.59 -11.90 -2.44
CA MET A 1 3.99 -11.29 -1.16
C MET A 1 2.78 -10.77 -0.41
N HIS A 2 2.10 -9.74 -0.88
CA HIS A 2 0.93 -9.14 -0.17
C HIS A 2 -0.11 -10.15 0.30
N LYS A 3 -0.57 -11.04 -0.60
CA LYS A 3 -1.44 -12.17 -0.28
C LYS A 3 -0.94 -13.01 0.91
N CYS A 4 0.33 -13.42 0.86
CA CYS A 4 0.94 -14.26 1.90
C CYS A 4 1.00 -13.54 3.25
N VAL A 5 1.26 -12.23 3.25
CA VAL A 5 1.28 -11.44 4.49
C VAL A 5 -0.11 -11.38 5.13
N ILE A 6 -1.16 -11.20 4.33
CA ILE A 6 -2.54 -11.24 4.80
C ILE A 6 -2.89 -12.64 5.34
N GLU A 7 -2.54 -13.69 4.61
CA GLU A 7 -2.81 -15.07 5.04
C GLU A 7 -2.09 -15.40 6.36
N GLU A 8 -0.81 -15.06 6.48
CA GLU A 8 -0.03 -15.27 7.71
C GLU A 8 -0.63 -14.52 8.90
N PHE A 9 -0.99 -13.25 8.71
CA PHE A 9 -1.65 -12.46 9.74
C PHE A 9 -2.96 -13.12 10.23
N LEU A 10 -3.75 -13.66 9.29
CA LEU A 10 -5.04 -14.29 9.60
C LEU A 10 -4.92 -15.72 10.17
N GLU A 11 -3.77 -16.40 10.03
CA GLU A 11 -3.50 -17.65 10.76
C GLU A 11 -3.39 -17.39 12.27
N GLU A 12 -2.86 -16.23 12.68
CA GLU A 12 -2.64 -15.89 14.09
C GLU A 12 -3.75 -15.02 14.70
N ILE A 13 -4.35 -14.14 13.91
CA ILE A 13 -5.25 -13.08 14.39
C ILE A 13 -6.62 -13.21 13.74
N LYS A 14 -7.66 -13.34 14.56
CA LYS A 14 -9.06 -13.33 14.11
C LYS A 14 -9.63 -11.92 14.11
N VAL A 15 -10.21 -11.53 12.98
CA VAL A 15 -10.89 -10.26 12.77
C VAL A 15 -12.12 -10.46 11.89
N ASP A 16 -13.12 -9.59 12.02
CA ASP A 16 -14.33 -9.65 11.19
C ASP A 16 -14.10 -9.01 9.80
N LEU A 17 -13.13 -8.09 9.71
CA LEU A 17 -12.86 -7.33 8.50
C LEU A 17 -11.36 -7.01 8.37
N ILE A 18 -10.87 -7.12 7.14
CA ILE A 18 -9.57 -6.58 6.73
C ILE A 18 -9.76 -5.54 5.63
N ALA A 19 -8.92 -4.51 5.66
CA ALA A 19 -8.89 -3.52 4.60
C ALA A 19 -7.47 -3.18 4.18
N ASP A 20 -7.29 -2.88 2.89
CA ASP A 20 -5.99 -2.46 2.36
C ASP A 20 -6.09 -1.28 1.39
N GLY A 21 -4.92 -0.83 0.93
CA GLY A 21 -4.79 0.27 -0.01
C GLY A 21 -4.68 -0.16 -1.48
N THR A 22 -5.01 -1.40 -1.86
CA THR A 22 -4.86 -1.87 -3.24
C THR A 22 -5.74 -1.04 -4.18
N ARG A 23 -5.12 -0.40 -5.18
CA ARG A 23 -5.81 0.54 -6.08
C ARG A 23 -6.10 -0.08 -7.44
N ARG A 24 -7.12 0.46 -8.09
CA ARG A 24 -7.54 0.05 -9.45
C ARG A 24 -6.41 0.03 -10.47
N ASP A 25 -5.56 1.06 -10.43
CA ASP A 25 -4.53 1.30 -11.45
C ASP A 25 -3.13 0.78 -11.01
N ASP A 26 -3.04 0.09 -9.85
CA ASP A 26 -1.77 -0.49 -9.39
C ASP A 26 -1.39 -1.72 -10.19
N ARG A 27 -0.10 -1.80 -10.57
CA ARG A 27 0.47 -2.99 -11.21
C ARG A 27 0.90 -4.05 -10.19
N SER A 28 1.26 -3.62 -8.99
CA SER A 28 1.70 -4.47 -7.88
C SER A 28 1.70 -3.65 -6.57
N PRO A 29 1.35 -4.24 -5.41
CA PRO A 29 0.70 -5.54 -5.28
C PRO A 29 -0.73 -5.49 -5.82
N ARG A 30 -1.19 -6.59 -6.42
CA ARG A 30 -2.57 -6.75 -6.87
C ARG A 30 -3.08 -8.11 -6.42
N LEU A 31 -4.21 -8.11 -5.72
CA LEU A 31 -4.99 -9.30 -5.42
C LEU A 31 -6.15 -9.38 -6.41
N GLU A 32 -6.31 -10.54 -7.02
CA GLU A 32 -7.48 -10.79 -7.88
C GLU A 32 -8.73 -11.01 -7.01
N LEU A 33 -9.91 -10.75 -7.57
CA LEU A 33 -11.18 -10.96 -6.87
C LEU A 33 -11.35 -12.41 -6.37
N SER A 34 -10.80 -13.38 -7.11
CA SER A 34 -10.78 -14.78 -6.70
C SER A 34 -9.93 -15.02 -5.45
N ASP A 35 -8.80 -14.33 -5.31
CA ASP A 35 -7.95 -14.44 -4.13
C ASP A 35 -8.63 -13.85 -2.91
N MET A 36 -9.28 -12.69 -3.07
CA MET A 36 -10.05 -12.04 -2.00
C MET A 36 -11.16 -12.95 -1.49
N ARG A 37 -12.00 -13.47 -2.38
CA ARG A 37 -13.07 -14.42 -2.02
C ARG A 37 -12.54 -15.65 -1.30
N ARG A 38 -11.42 -16.22 -1.78
CA ARG A 38 -10.81 -17.37 -1.12
C ARG A 38 -10.31 -17.03 0.29
N ILE A 39 -9.79 -15.81 0.51
CA ILE A 39 -9.41 -15.34 1.85
C ILE A 39 -10.65 -15.19 2.73
N GLU A 40 -11.72 -14.56 2.21
CA GLU A 40 -12.99 -14.42 2.92
C GLU A 40 -13.55 -15.77 3.35
N ASP A 41 -13.62 -16.73 2.42
CA ASP A 41 -14.12 -18.09 2.66
C ASP A 41 -13.22 -18.87 3.65
N LYS A 42 -11.90 -18.84 3.46
CA LYS A 42 -10.95 -19.61 4.27
C LYS A 42 -10.93 -19.12 5.72
N TYR A 43 -10.91 -17.80 5.93
CA TYR A 43 -10.72 -17.21 7.26
C TYR A 43 -12.01 -16.67 7.88
N SER A 44 -13.15 -16.77 7.18
CA SER A 44 -14.45 -16.23 7.63
C SER A 44 -14.35 -14.73 7.96
N VAL A 45 -13.72 -13.96 7.08
CA VAL A 45 -13.45 -12.51 7.22
C VAL A 45 -14.08 -11.74 6.06
N SER A 46 -14.40 -10.46 6.25
CA SER A 46 -14.79 -9.55 5.16
C SER A 46 -13.58 -8.86 4.57
N TYR A 47 -13.43 -8.84 3.23
CA TYR A 47 -12.32 -8.18 2.56
C TYR A 47 -12.75 -6.85 1.92
N LEU A 48 -12.14 -5.73 2.34
CA LEU A 48 -12.43 -4.40 1.81
C LEU A 48 -11.21 -3.76 1.14
N ALA A 49 -11.27 -3.49 -0.16
CA ALA A 49 -10.27 -2.68 -0.87
C ALA A 49 -10.92 -1.40 -1.42
N PRO A 50 -10.98 -0.31 -0.63
CA PRO A 50 -11.77 0.88 -0.98
C PRO A 50 -11.35 1.56 -2.29
N LEU A 51 -10.08 1.42 -2.67
CA LEU A 51 -9.50 2.13 -3.81
C LEU A 51 -9.56 1.32 -5.12
N MET A 52 -10.07 0.09 -5.08
CA MET A 52 -10.11 -0.81 -6.24
C MET A 52 -11.04 -0.31 -7.35
N GLY A 53 -12.04 0.52 -7.01
CA GLY A 53 -12.95 1.13 -7.97
C GLY A 53 -12.55 2.54 -8.44
N ILE A 54 -11.52 3.15 -7.85
CA ILE A 54 -11.24 4.58 -8.01
C ILE A 54 -9.98 4.79 -8.86
N SER A 55 -10.11 5.58 -9.93
CA SER A 55 -8.96 5.92 -10.79
C SER A 55 -7.95 6.82 -10.11
N TYR A 56 -6.69 6.74 -10.54
CA TYR A 56 -5.64 7.68 -10.16
C TYR A 56 -6.01 9.14 -10.53
N ARG A 57 -6.76 9.34 -11.63
CA ARG A 57 -7.22 10.68 -12.03
C ARG A 57 -8.21 11.30 -11.03
N ILE A 58 -8.89 10.49 -10.23
CA ILE A 58 -9.79 10.93 -9.16
C ILE A 58 -9.03 11.01 -7.83
N ILE A 59 -8.25 9.98 -7.49
CA ILE A 59 -7.50 9.91 -6.23
C ILE A 59 -6.52 11.07 -6.12
N LYS A 60 -5.74 11.38 -7.17
CA LYS A 60 -4.69 12.39 -7.08
C LYS A 60 -5.25 13.78 -6.74
N PRO A 61 -6.21 14.37 -7.48
CA PRO A 61 -6.78 15.66 -7.12
C PRO A 61 -7.45 15.64 -5.74
N LEU A 62 -8.12 14.54 -5.38
CA LEU A 62 -8.72 14.37 -4.05
C LEU A 62 -7.65 14.44 -2.97
N CYS A 63 -6.55 13.70 -3.08
CA CYS A 63 -5.46 13.78 -2.11
C CYS A 63 -4.91 15.21 -2.00
N HIS A 64 -4.72 15.92 -3.12
CA HIS A 64 -4.27 17.30 -3.09
C HIS A 64 -5.32 18.29 -2.54
N SER A 65 -6.62 17.99 -2.60
CA SER A 65 -7.66 18.84 -1.99
C SER A 65 -7.75 18.61 -0.48
N LEU A 66 -7.50 17.39 -0.01
CA LEU A 66 -7.60 17.01 1.39
C LEU A 66 -6.33 17.27 2.20
N PHE A 67 -5.16 17.08 1.59
CA PHE A 67 -3.90 16.99 2.32
C PHE A 67 -2.88 18.04 1.90
N VAL A 68 -2.03 18.42 2.86
CA VAL A 68 -0.74 19.05 2.60
C VAL A 68 0.26 17.92 2.37
N ILE A 69 0.82 17.87 1.17
CA ILE A 69 1.70 16.80 0.69
C ILE A 69 3.07 17.39 0.38
N GLU A 70 4.11 16.74 0.88
CA GLU A 70 5.50 16.98 0.48
C GLU A 70 5.91 15.93 -0.56
N GLU A 71 6.57 16.35 -1.63
CA GLU A 71 7.12 15.46 -2.65
C GLU A 71 8.65 15.59 -2.69
N GLY A 72 9.35 14.46 -2.72
CA GLY A 72 10.81 14.44 -2.68
C GLY A 72 11.41 13.15 -3.26
N PRO A 73 12.73 13.11 -3.50
CA PRO A 73 13.40 11.90 -3.99
C PRO A 73 13.31 10.76 -2.96
N THR A 74 13.27 9.50 -3.44
CA THR A 74 13.10 8.29 -2.62
C THR A 74 13.96 8.25 -1.36
N ASP A 75 15.21 8.71 -1.44
CA ASP A 75 16.18 8.64 -0.34
C ASP A 75 15.88 9.61 0.82
N SER A 76 15.00 10.59 0.62
CA SER A 76 14.72 11.65 1.59
C SER A 76 13.48 11.40 2.45
N ILE A 77 12.58 10.50 2.02
CA ILE A 77 11.30 10.25 2.68
C ILE A 77 11.26 8.82 3.22
N LYS A 78 11.25 8.66 4.55
CA LYS A 78 11.07 7.36 5.21
C LYS A 78 9.69 6.79 4.88
N LYS A 79 9.66 5.52 4.48
CA LYS A 79 8.46 4.72 4.31
C LYS A 79 8.40 3.56 5.30
N SER A 80 7.21 2.99 5.41
CA SER A 80 6.90 1.78 6.18
C SER A 80 6.38 0.67 5.26
N ASP A 81 6.75 0.67 3.98
CA ASP A 81 6.36 -0.37 3.04
C ASP A 81 7.44 -1.46 2.92
N TYR A 82 7.05 -2.62 2.42
CA TYR A 82 7.93 -3.77 2.21
C TYR A 82 9.18 -3.41 1.38
N GLU A 83 9.07 -2.44 0.47
CA GLU A 83 10.18 -1.99 -0.37
C GLU A 83 11.38 -1.51 0.46
N SER A 84 11.13 -0.76 1.54
CA SER A 84 12.21 -0.21 2.37
C SER A 84 12.98 -1.33 3.09
N GLU A 85 12.27 -2.28 3.69
CA GLU A 85 12.87 -3.43 4.37
C GLU A 85 13.63 -4.35 3.39
N ILE A 86 13.06 -4.59 2.20
CA ILE A 86 13.71 -5.39 1.16
C ILE A 86 15.00 -4.72 0.69
N LYS A 87 14.98 -3.39 0.46
CA LYS A 87 16.17 -2.63 0.06
C LYS A 87 17.29 -2.75 1.09
N ASP A 88 16.95 -2.72 2.38
CA ASP A 88 17.94 -2.87 3.45
C ASP A 88 18.51 -4.28 3.52
N LEU A 89 17.66 -5.31 3.42
CA LEU A 89 18.10 -6.71 3.33
C LEU A 89 19.00 -6.95 2.10
N MET A 90 18.70 -6.31 0.97
CA MET A 90 19.51 -6.41 -0.23
C MET A 90 20.90 -5.80 -0.04
N ARG A 91 20.99 -4.62 0.57
CA ARG A 91 22.27 -3.97 0.91
C ARG A 91 23.11 -4.83 1.85
N GLN A 92 22.48 -5.42 2.87
CA GLN A 92 23.15 -6.34 3.80
C GLN A 92 23.72 -7.57 3.09
N ARG A 93 23.09 -8.01 2.00
CA ARG A 93 23.56 -9.10 1.14
C ARG A 93 24.52 -8.64 0.04
N GLY A 94 24.97 -7.39 0.05
CA GLY A 94 25.90 -6.83 -0.93
C GLY A 94 25.28 -6.54 -2.31
N MET A 95 23.95 -6.54 -2.42
CA MET A 95 23.25 -6.20 -3.66
C MET A 95 22.94 -4.70 -3.73
N TYR A 96 22.91 -4.16 -4.94
CA TYR A 96 22.53 -2.77 -5.18
C TYR A 96 21.02 -2.67 -5.48
N PRO A 97 20.19 -2.12 -4.58
CA PRO A 97 18.74 -2.22 -4.73
C PRO A 97 18.17 -1.47 -5.94
N TYR A 98 18.87 -0.45 -6.42
CA TYR A 98 18.45 0.36 -7.56
C TYR A 98 18.56 -0.37 -8.91
N ASP A 99 19.18 -1.55 -8.95
CA ASP A 99 19.10 -2.45 -10.11
C ASP A 99 17.71 -3.09 -10.27
N PHE A 100 16.91 -3.11 -9.20
CA PHE A 100 15.61 -3.76 -9.14
C PHE A 100 14.47 -2.77 -8.85
N PHE A 101 14.76 -1.73 -8.06
CA PHE A 101 13.80 -0.70 -7.66
C PHE A 101 14.13 0.63 -8.33
N PRO A 102 13.38 1.06 -9.35
CA PRO A 102 13.60 2.36 -9.98
C PRO A 102 13.51 3.53 -8.99
N LYS A 103 14.30 4.57 -9.24
CA LYS A 103 14.20 5.85 -8.51
C LYS A 103 12.88 6.53 -8.91
N HIS A 104 12.08 6.87 -7.92
CA HIS A 104 10.78 7.53 -8.12
C HIS A 104 10.61 8.67 -7.12
N ALA A 105 9.87 9.71 -7.51
CA ALA A 105 9.45 10.71 -6.54
C ALA A 105 8.50 10.05 -5.54
N GLN A 106 8.69 10.35 -4.27
CA GLN A 106 7.84 9.89 -3.17
C GLN A 106 7.05 11.06 -2.64
N SER A 107 5.87 10.75 -2.10
CA SER A 107 4.96 11.73 -1.52
C SER A 107 4.71 11.36 -0.06
N ARG A 108 4.71 12.36 0.82
CA ARG A 108 4.37 12.20 2.24
C ARG A 108 3.25 13.16 2.61
N VAL A 109 2.18 12.62 3.20
CA VAL A 109 1.14 13.43 3.83
C VAL A 109 1.70 14.03 5.11
N LEU A 110 1.70 15.37 5.21
CA LEU A 110 2.12 16.08 6.42
C LEU A 110 0.94 16.30 7.37
N ARG A 111 -0.20 16.72 6.81
CA ARG A 111 -1.44 17.00 7.55
C ARG A 111 -2.64 17.12 6.63
N TYR A 112 -3.83 17.12 7.21
CA TYR A 112 -5.04 17.61 6.54
C TYR A 112 -4.94 19.12 6.31
N LYS A 113 -5.54 19.58 5.21
CA LYS A 113 -5.74 21.01 4.93
C LYS A 113 -6.82 21.58 5.86
N ASP A 114 -7.93 20.87 5.96
CA ASP A 114 -9.01 21.11 6.90
C ASP A 114 -9.50 19.77 7.46
N ARG A 115 -9.45 19.60 8.79
CA ARG A 115 -9.91 18.38 9.46
C ARG A 115 -11.42 18.34 9.65
N ASN A 116 -12.10 19.48 9.54
CA ASN A 116 -13.53 19.62 9.82
C ASN A 116 -14.38 19.62 8.54
N ALA A 117 -13.75 19.42 7.38
CA ALA A 117 -14.45 19.37 6.10
C ALA A 117 -15.23 18.06 5.86
N PHE A 118 -15.24 17.13 6.84
CA PHE A 118 -15.92 15.83 6.81
C PHE A 118 -16.63 15.57 8.13
#